data_AF-A0A836VSW4-F1
#
_entry.id   AF-A0A836VSW4-F1
#
_cell.length_a   1.000
_cell.length_b   1.000
_cell.length_c   1.000
_cell.angle_alpha   90.00
_cell.angle_beta   90.00
_cell.angle_gamma   90.00
#
_symmetry.space_group_name_H-M   'P 1'
#
loop_
_entity.id
_entity.type
_entity.pdbx_description
1 polymer ?
#
loop_
_entity_poly.entity_id
_entity_poly.type
_entity_poly.pdbx_seq_one_letter_code
_entity_poly.pdbx_strand_id
1 'polypeptide(L)'
;ELLDRIVKEAPPPSAPPAKNSVRALVFDFKYSPHHGVILLLRMFAGRIRQGSPLTLLHSGSAFQAREVGIFTPFPTPSRTLEAGEIGYVVTGIKEPRQVRIGDTLTAPRRPAPPLPGFQLPQPKIWASFYPETQAQLNHLRRALERLQLSDSSLTYEEERSGVLGRGFRVGFLGLLHLDITAERLRREHQLKIIAAAPTLNYTVELRGSRRFHCRSAAAFPNHGMVRRVWEPWVRAKIFSPAASFSALASLWHEYEVKILNCTTLPDEKIVIEAELPLRELMRGFYDRLKSATSGYASLSYELIDEREGELIRLDVLLAGNEVPALARIVPRHRAEREARNLVQQLKETLPRQLYTIKIQARALGRIVAAEHLPALRKNVTAHLYGGDITRKKKLWQKQKR
;
A
#
# COMPACT_ATOMS: atom_id res chain seq x y z
N GLU A 1 34.28 21.49 13.31
CA GLU A 1 33.70 20.76 14.46
C GLU A 1 32.99 19.47 14.05
N LEU A 2 31.84 19.49 13.35
CA LEU A 2 31.14 18.24 12.96
C LEU A 2 31.98 17.32 12.06
N LEU A 3 32.65 17.86 11.04
CA LEU A 3 33.53 17.09 10.14
C LEU A 3 34.69 16.45 10.91
N ASP A 4 35.31 17.19 11.83
CA ASP A 4 36.41 16.69 12.66
C ASP A 4 35.95 15.55 13.57
N ARG A 5 34.72 15.65 14.09
CA ARG A 5 34.12 14.62 14.93
C ARG A 5 33.81 13.35 14.12
N ILE A 6 33.30 13.49 12.89
CA ILE A 6 33.09 12.36 11.98
C ILE A 6 34.42 11.67 11.69
N VAL A 7 35.50 12.42 11.40
CA VAL A 7 36.83 11.83 11.13
C VAL A 7 37.39 11.08 12.34
N LYS A 8 37.10 11.53 13.56
CA LYS A 8 37.57 10.89 14.81
C LYS A 8 36.74 9.68 15.23
N GLU A 9 35.41 9.74 15.07
CA GLU A 9 34.49 8.73 15.61
C GLU A 9 34.07 7.68 14.57
N ALA A 10 34.02 8.01 13.27
CA ALA A 10 33.59 7.06 12.25
C ALA A 10 34.72 6.10 11.89
N PRO A 11 34.50 4.77 11.94
CA PRO A 11 35.53 3.81 11.58
C PRO A 11 35.82 3.89 10.07
N PRO A 12 37.11 3.79 9.66
CA PRO A 12 37.45 3.74 8.24
C PRO A 12 36.85 2.47 7.60
N PRO A 13 36.54 2.50 6.29
CA PRO A 13 36.03 1.32 5.60
C PRO A 13 37.07 0.20 5.62
N SER A 14 36.62 -1.03 5.90
CA SER A 14 37.47 -2.21 5.74
C SER A 14 37.71 -2.46 4.25
N ALA A 15 38.93 -2.19 3.79
CA ALA A 15 39.35 -2.34 2.40
C ALA A 15 40.32 -3.54 2.28
N PRO A 16 39.80 -4.78 2.19
CA PRO A 16 40.66 -5.93 1.92
C PRO A 16 41.39 -5.75 0.58
N PRO A 17 42.61 -6.28 0.44
CA PRO A 17 43.50 -5.99 -0.68
C PRO A 17 42.85 -6.29 -2.04
N ALA A 18 43.23 -5.50 -3.05
CA ALA A 18 42.67 -5.52 -4.42
C ALA A 18 42.76 -6.86 -5.18
N LYS A 19 43.47 -7.87 -4.62
CA LYS A 19 43.52 -9.25 -5.14
C LYS A 19 42.24 -10.05 -4.89
N ASN A 20 41.33 -9.55 -4.06
CA ASN A 20 40.04 -10.20 -3.84
C ASN A 20 39.06 -9.93 -4.99
N SER A 21 38.18 -10.89 -5.23
CA SER A 21 37.08 -10.74 -6.19
C SER A 21 36.29 -9.46 -5.93
N VAL A 22 35.84 -8.83 -7.01
CA VAL A 22 34.92 -7.68 -6.92
C VAL A 22 33.72 -8.08 -6.08
N ARG A 23 33.44 -7.28 -5.07
CA ARG A 23 32.25 -7.41 -4.23
C ARG A 23 31.74 -6.02 -3.92
N ALA A 24 30.62 -5.66 -4.53
CA ALA A 24 29.96 -4.39 -4.28
C ALA A 24 28.49 -4.59 -3.95
N LEU A 25 27.97 -3.77 -3.04
CA LEU A 25 26.55 -3.72 -2.71
C LEU A 25 25.87 -2.66 -3.56
N VAL A 26 24.84 -3.03 -4.30
CA VAL A 26 23.95 -2.06 -4.94
C VAL A 26 22.97 -1.58 -3.87
N PHE A 27 23.08 -0.32 -3.44
CA PHE A 27 22.16 0.23 -2.43
C PHE A 27 21.06 1.10 -3.04
N ASP A 28 21.25 1.58 -4.27
CA ASP A 28 20.24 2.36 -4.99
C ASP A 28 20.52 2.28 -6.51
N PHE A 29 19.60 2.78 -7.34
CA PHE A 29 19.80 2.91 -8.77
C PHE A 29 19.04 4.10 -9.34
N LYS A 30 19.52 4.62 -10.46
CA LYS A 30 18.89 5.70 -11.21
C LYS A 30 18.67 5.27 -12.65
N TYR A 31 17.48 5.55 -13.18
CA TYR A 31 17.21 5.35 -14.60
C TYR A 31 17.51 6.62 -15.40
N SER A 32 18.26 6.47 -16.50
CA SER A 32 18.50 7.52 -17.49
C SER A 32 18.05 7.04 -18.88
N PRO A 33 17.28 7.84 -19.65
CA PRO A 33 16.86 7.47 -21.00
C PRO A 33 18.03 7.16 -21.96
N HIS A 34 19.16 7.86 -21.79
CA HIS A 34 20.33 7.73 -22.66
C HIS A 34 21.33 6.67 -22.17
N HIS A 35 21.55 6.60 -20.85
CA HIS A 35 22.57 5.73 -20.26
C HIS A 35 22.02 4.39 -19.73
N GLY A 36 20.70 4.22 -19.70
CA GLY A 36 20.04 3.07 -19.10
C GLY A 36 20.08 3.13 -17.57
N VAL A 37 20.14 1.96 -16.93
CA VAL A 37 20.24 1.85 -15.47
C VAL A 37 21.66 2.18 -14.99
N ILE A 38 21.73 3.17 -14.11
CA ILE A 38 22.93 3.59 -13.39
C ILE A 38 22.83 3.02 -11.97
N LEU A 39 23.73 2.12 -11.60
CA LEU A 39 23.76 1.53 -10.27
C LEU A 39 24.53 2.42 -9.32
N LEU A 40 23.98 2.66 -8.13
CA LEU A 40 24.67 3.29 -7.01
C LEU A 40 25.17 2.17 -6.10
N LEU A 41 26.49 2.10 -5.91
CA LEU A 41 27.11 0.98 -5.22
C LEU A 41 28.18 1.40 -4.22
N ARG A 42 28.32 0.57 -3.19
CA ARG A 42 29.40 0.62 -2.22
C ARG A 42 30.31 -0.56 -2.43
N MET A 43 31.60 -0.30 -2.65
CA MET A 43 32.62 -1.32 -2.82
C MET A 43 33.04 -1.87 -1.45
N PHE A 44 32.98 -3.20 -1.28
CA PHE A 44 33.50 -3.91 -0.10
C PHE A 44 34.82 -4.62 -0.39
N ALA A 45 35.03 -5.10 -1.62
CA ALA A 45 36.28 -5.73 -2.03
C ALA A 45 36.53 -5.60 -3.53
N GLY A 46 37.81 -5.67 -3.91
CA GLY A 46 38.25 -5.65 -5.30
C GLY A 46 38.23 -4.25 -5.93
N ARG A 47 38.34 -4.22 -7.26
CA ARG A 47 38.40 -2.99 -8.06
C ARG A 47 37.58 -3.13 -9.34
N ILE A 48 36.77 -2.12 -9.65
CA ILE A 48 36.01 -2.05 -10.90
C ILE A 48 36.68 -1.01 -11.80
N ARG A 49 36.93 -1.38 -13.06
CA ARG A 49 37.36 -0.46 -14.11
C ARG A 49 36.29 -0.32 -15.17
N GLN A 50 36.32 0.79 -15.91
CA GLN A 50 35.56 0.91 -17.15
C GLN A 50 35.87 -0.27 -18.09
N GLY A 51 34.85 -0.83 -18.74
CA GLY A 51 34.92 -2.00 -19.60
C GLY A 51 34.93 -3.36 -18.86
N SER A 52 34.96 -3.38 -17.52
CA SER A 52 34.99 -4.65 -16.78
C SER A 52 33.67 -5.42 -16.95
N PRO A 53 33.72 -6.74 -17.22
CA PRO A 53 32.53 -7.58 -17.17
C PRO A 53 32.11 -7.79 -15.72
N LEU A 54 30.82 -7.60 -15.44
CA LEU A 54 30.22 -7.68 -14.12
C LEU A 54 28.96 -8.53 -14.18
N THR A 55 28.60 -9.12 -13.05
CA THR A 55 27.40 -9.92 -12.91
C THR A 55 26.76 -9.65 -11.55
N LEU A 56 25.45 -9.50 -11.56
CA LEU A 56 24.63 -9.40 -10.36
C LEU A 56 24.25 -10.82 -9.90
N LEU A 57 24.53 -11.14 -8.64
CA LEU A 57 24.41 -12.51 -8.13
C LEU A 57 22.96 -12.96 -7.97
N HIS A 58 22.05 -12.10 -7.48
CA HIS A 58 20.67 -12.51 -7.23
C HIS A 58 19.80 -12.44 -8.50
N SER A 59 20.04 -11.45 -9.35
CA SER A 59 19.33 -11.33 -10.64
C SER A 59 19.92 -12.20 -11.75
N GLY A 60 21.19 -12.60 -11.66
CA GLY A 60 21.91 -13.35 -12.69
C GLY A 60 22.29 -12.51 -13.91
N SER A 61 22.02 -11.20 -13.90
CA SER A 61 22.22 -10.32 -15.03
C SER A 61 23.71 -9.99 -15.22
N ALA A 62 24.27 -10.35 -16.38
CA ALA A 62 25.64 -10.01 -16.76
C ALA A 62 25.66 -8.77 -17.68
N PHE A 63 26.61 -7.86 -17.43
CA PHE A 63 26.79 -6.65 -18.22
C PHE A 63 28.25 -6.18 -18.21
N GLN A 64 28.56 -5.20 -19.06
CA GLN A 64 29.86 -4.51 -19.06
C GLN A 64 29.71 -3.12 -18.45
N ALA A 65 30.62 -2.74 -17.56
CA ALA A 65 30.65 -1.38 -16.99
C ALA A 65 31.02 -0.38 -18.08
N ARG A 66 30.04 0.36 -18.63
CA ARG A 66 30.30 1.37 -19.67
C ARG A 66 31.06 2.57 -19.12
N GLU A 67 30.74 2.94 -17.90
CA GLU A 67 31.31 4.08 -17.20
C GLU A 67 31.26 3.79 -15.70
N VAL A 68 32.27 4.25 -14.98
CA VAL A 68 32.34 4.19 -13.51
C VAL A 68 32.70 5.57 -13.00
N GLY A 69 32.20 5.96 -11.83
CA GLY A 69 32.46 7.28 -11.29
C GLY A 69 32.03 7.45 -9.85
N ILE A 70 32.28 8.64 -9.32
CA ILE A 70 31.93 9.06 -7.96
C ILE A 70 31.03 10.30 -8.00
N PHE A 71 30.36 10.62 -6.89
CA PHE A 71 29.56 11.84 -6.77
C PHE A 71 30.33 12.91 -5.99
N THR A 72 30.61 14.04 -6.62
CA THR A 72 31.33 15.15 -6.00
C THR A 72 30.87 16.52 -6.49
N PRO A 73 29.70 17.04 -6.09
CA PRO A 73 28.43 16.38 -5.74
C PRO A 73 27.67 15.88 -6.99
N PHE A 74 28.06 16.37 -8.17
CA PHE A 74 27.59 15.89 -9.46
C PHE A 74 28.33 14.60 -9.87
N PRO A 75 27.78 13.78 -10.79
CA PRO A 75 28.46 12.59 -11.28
C PRO A 75 29.75 12.97 -12.01
N THR A 76 30.88 12.52 -11.47
CA THR A 76 32.21 12.71 -12.06
C THR A 76 32.77 11.36 -12.47
N PRO A 77 33.09 11.13 -13.75
CA PRO A 77 33.66 9.86 -14.20
C PRO A 77 35.03 9.66 -13.56
N SER A 78 35.24 8.47 -13.01
CA SER A 78 36.50 8.03 -12.43
C SER A 78 37.07 6.90 -13.28
N ARG A 79 38.39 6.71 -13.26
CA ARG A 79 39.00 5.59 -13.97
C ARG A 79 38.62 4.27 -13.33
N THR A 80 38.53 4.23 -11.99
CA THR A 80 38.29 3.01 -11.23
C THR A 80 37.55 3.28 -9.92
N LEU A 81 36.83 2.27 -9.43
CA LEU A 81 36.27 2.22 -8.09
C LEU A 81 36.97 1.12 -7.29
N GLU A 82 37.48 1.46 -6.10
CA GLU A 82 38.24 0.59 -5.20
C GLU A 82 37.47 0.27 -3.92
N ALA A 83 37.98 -0.71 -3.15
CA ALA A 83 37.34 -1.15 -1.91
C ALA A 83 37.21 0.01 -0.91
N GLY A 84 36.01 0.20 -0.36
CA GLY A 84 35.68 1.29 0.55
C GLY A 84 35.03 2.50 -0.13
N GLU A 85 35.17 2.64 -1.45
CA GLU A 85 34.58 3.76 -2.19
C GLU A 85 33.07 3.57 -2.46
N ILE A 86 32.37 4.70 -2.56
CA ILE A 86 30.97 4.78 -2.97
C ILE A 86 30.93 5.49 -4.31
N GLY A 87 30.22 4.92 -5.28
CA GLY A 87 30.19 5.46 -6.63
C GLY A 87 29.02 4.94 -7.44
N TYR A 88 29.08 5.19 -8.74
CA TYR A 88 28.12 4.67 -9.70
C TYR A 88 28.76 3.86 -10.81
N VAL A 89 27.96 2.96 -11.39
CA VAL A 89 28.32 2.19 -12.59
C VAL A 89 27.18 2.26 -13.60
N VAL A 90 27.51 2.68 -14.82
CA VAL A 90 26.57 2.68 -15.95
C VAL A 90 26.58 1.29 -16.59
N THR A 91 25.44 0.62 -16.55
CA THR A 91 25.33 -0.79 -16.99
C THR A 91 24.92 -0.93 -18.46
N GLY A 92 24.15 0.03 -18.98
CA GLY A 92 23.48 -0.07 -20.27
C GLY A 92 22.26 -1.01 -20.28
N ILE A 93 21.86 -1.56 -19.13
CA ILE A 93 20.62 -2.33 -18.99
C ILE A 93 19.45 -1.38 -19.19
N LYS A 94 18.50 -1.75 -20.07
CA LYS A 94 17.31 -0.94 -20.36
C LYS A 94 16.16 -1.21 -19.40
N GLU A 95 16.10 -2.41 -18.82
CA GLU A 95 15.02 -2.85 -17.94
C GLU A 95 15.47 -2.85 -16.47
N PRO A 96 14.97 -1.92 -15.64
CA PRO A 96 15.30 -1.85 -14.22
C PRO A 96 14.91 -3.10 -13.44
N ARG A 97 13.93 -3.89 -13.93
CA ARG A 97 13.52 -5.16 -13.30
C ARG A 97 14.64 -6.20 -13.22
N GLN A 98 15.66 -6.07 -14.06
CA GLN A 98 16.85 -6.95 -14.07
C GLN A 98 17.86 -6.58 -12.97
N VAL A 99 17.61 -5.48 -12.25
CA VAL A 99 18.42 -4.96 -11.15
C VAL A 99 17.58 -4.94 -9.88
N ARG A 100 18.19 -5.29 -8.75
CA ARG A 100 17.52 -5.24 -7.45
C ARG A 100 18.37 -4.49 -6.43
N ILE A 101 17.73 -3.67 -5.60
CA ILE A 101 18.37 -3.03 -4.47
C ILE A 101 18.77 -4.11 -3.46
N GLY A 102 19.97 -4.00 -2.92
CA GLY A 102 20.59 -4.99 -2.04
C GLY A 102 21.33 -6.11 -2.78
N ASP A 103 21.30 -6.13 -4.12
CA ASP A 103 22.01 -7.16 -4.90
C ASP A 103 23.54 -6.97 -4.77
N THR A 104 24.27 -8.07 -4.91
CA THR A 104 25.72 -8.09 -4.85
C THR A 104 26.30 -8.21 -6.25
N LEU A 105 27.12 -7.24 -6.59
CA LEU A 105 27.83 -7.17 -7.86
C LEU A 105 29.20 -7.83 -7.73
N THR A 106 29.52 -8.73 -8.66
CA THR A 106 30.80 -9.43 -8.70
C THR A 106 31.33 -9.61 -10.13
N ALA A 107 32.57 -10.10 -10.26
CA ALA A 107 33.18 -10.41 -11.54
C ALA A 107 32.83 -11.86 -11.95
N PRO A 108 32.35 -12.11 -13.18
CA PRO A 108 31.89 -13.44 -13.62
C PRO A 108 32.99 -14.50 -13.59
N ARG A 109 34.26 -14.11 -13.86
CA ARG A 109 35.40 -15.03 -13.85
C ARG A 109 35.80 -15.50 -12.44
N ARG A 110 35.42 -14.76 -11.40
CA ARG A 110 35.78 -15.09 -10.01
C ARG A 110 34.68 -14.59 -9.08
N PRO A 111 33.52 -15.26 -9.02
CA PRO A 111 32.38 -14.79 -8.24
C PRO A 111 32.71 -14.78 -6.75
N ALA A 112 32.40 -13.67 -6.08
CA ALA A 112 32.42 -13.55 -4.63
C ALA A 112 31.12 -14.10 -4.02
N PRO A 113 31.09 -14.51 -2.74
CA PRO A 113 29.84 -14.83 -2.06
C PRO A 113 28.93 -13.59 -1.95
N PRO A 114 27.60 -13.77 -2.05
CA PRO A 114 26.64 -12.66 -1.91
C PRO A 114 26.77 -12.00 -0.54
N LEU A 115 26.47 -10.71 -0.45
CA LEU A 115 26.38 -10.00 0.82
C LEU A 115 25.10 -10.42 1.55
N PRO A 116 25.15 -10.57 2.89
CA PRO A 116 23.96 -10.88 3.66
C PRO A 116 22.97 -9.70 3.64
N GLY A 117 21.69 -9.99 3.86
CA GLY A 117 20.64 -8.97 4.01
C GLY A 117 19.83 -8.68 2.76
N PHE A 118 20.09 -9.34 1.63
CA PHE A 118 19.22 -9.23 0.45
C PHE A 118 17.82 -9.80 0.75
N GLN A 119 16.80 -8.97 0.60
CA GLN A 119 15.40 -9.38 0.65
C GLN A 119 14.64 -8.71 -0.48
N LEU A 120 13.75 -9.47 -1.13
CA LEU A 120 12.84 -8.91 -2.11
C LEU A 120 11.79 -8.05 -1.42
N PRO A 121 11.66 -6.76 -1.78
CA PRO A 121 10.61 -5.92 -1.23
C PRO A 121 9.25 -6.47 -1.64
N GLN A 122 8.53 -7.05 -0.68
CA GLN A 122 7.17 -7.54 -0.89
C GLN A 122 6.18 -6.42 -0.57
N PRO A 123 5.21 -6.14 -1.48
CA PRO A 123 4.14 -5.21 -1.20
C PRO A 123 3.34 -5.63 0.03
N LYS A 124 3.16 -4.70 0.96
CA LYS A 124 2.44 -4.91 2.23
C LYS A 124 1.00 -4.42 2.13
N ILE A 125 0.76 -3.42 1.28
CA ILE A 125 -0.54 -2.80 1.06
C ILE A 125 -0.82 -2.80 -0.44
N TRP A 126 -2.09 -2.93 -0.81
CA TRP A 126 -2.52 -2.85 -2.21
C TRP A 126 -3.64 -1.84 -2.36
N ALA A 127 -3.60 -0.98 -3.36
CA ALA A 127 -4.71 -0.10 -3.68
C ALA A 127 -4.99 -0.11 -5.18
N SER A 128 -6.25 0.02 -5.56
CA SER A 128 -6.67 0.02 -6.95
C SER A 128 -6.77 1.46 -7.45
N PHE A 129 -6.05 1.76 -8.52
CA PHE A 129 -6.05 3.05 -9.19
C PHE A 129 -6.87 2.95 -10.48
N TYR A 130 -7.89 3.79 -10.57
CA TYR A 130 -8.75 3.91 -11.73
C TYR A 130 -8.56 5.30 -12.36
N PRO A 131 -8.43 5.40 -13.69
CA PRO A 131 -8.44 6.70 -14.34
C PRO A 131 -9.86 7.30 -14.26
N GLU A 132 -9.98 8.62 -14.15
CA GLU A 132 -11.28 9.30 -14.20
C GLU A 132 -12.01 9.04 -15.53
N THR A 133 -11.25 8.93 -16.64
CA THR A 133 -11.78 8.57 -17.96
C THR A 133 -11.05 7.37 -18.54
N GLN A 134 -11.79 6.41 -19.09
CA GLN A 134 -11.20 5.18 -19.67
C GLN A 134 -10.24 5.45 -20.85
N ALA A 135 -10.37 6.58 -21.55
CA ALA A 135 -9.40 7.04 -22.55
C ALA A 135 -7.98 7.21 -21.98
N GLN A 136 -7.86 7.52 -20.68
CA GLN A 136 -6.58 7.70 -20.01
C GLN A 136 -5.97 6.40 -19.48
N LEU A 137 -6.61 5.24 -19.65
CA LEU A 137 -6.11 3.95 -19.16
C LEU A 137 -4.70 3.64 -19.69
N ASN A 138 -4.47 3.90 -20.98
CA ASN A 138 -3.16 3.69 -21.59
C ASN A 138 -2.11 4.66 -21.06
N HIS A 139 -2.51 5.89 -20.72
CA HIS A 139 -1.63 6.88 -20.10
C HIS A 139 -1.28 6.46 -18.67
N LEU A 140 -2.24 5.98 -17.89
CA LEU A 140 -2.03 5.44 -16.55
C LEU A 140 -1.06 4.25 -16.56
N ARG A 141 -1.23 3.31 -17.50
CA ARG A 141 -0.30 2.19 -17.68
C ARG A 141 1.12 2.67 -17.94
N ARG A 142 1.30 3.58 -18.90
CA ARG A 142 2.62 4.14 -19.26
C ARG A 142 3.24 4.92 -18.09
N ALA A 143 2.43 5.62 -17.31
CA ALA A 143 2.88 6.34 -16.13
C ALA A 143 3.36 5.37 -15.03
N LEU A 144 2.60 4.31 -14.74
CA LEU A 144 3.00 3.25 -13.81
C LEU A 144 4.27 2.52 -14.28
N GLU A 145 4.38 2.22 -15.58
CA GLU A 145 5.59 1.65 -16.19
C GLU A 145 6.79 2.57 -15.97
N ARG A 146 6.65 3.89 -16.20
CA ARG A 146 7.72 4.87 -15.96
C ARG A 146 8.08 5.00 -14.48
N LEU A 147 7.11 5.03 -13.58
CA LEU A 147 7.37 5.11 -12.14
C LEU A 147 8.10 3.87 -11.64
N GLN A 148 7.74 2.69 -12.14
CA GLN A 148 8.44 1.45 -11.82
C GLN A 148 9.90 1.44 -12.31
N LEU A 149 10.26 2.27 -13.30
CA LEU A 149 11.67 2.45 -13.67
C LEU A 149 12.49 3.20 -12.62
N SER A 150 11.83 3.96 -11.75
CA SER A 150 12.48 4.68 -10.64
C SER A 150 12.27 3.99 -9.29
N ASP A 151 11.20 3.23 -9.13
CA ASP A 151 10.86 2.54 -7.89
C ASP A 151 10.67 1.04 -8.14
N SER A 152 11.68 0.25 -7.76
CA SER A 152 11.66 -1.21 -7.92
C SER A 152 10.71 -1.93 -6.97
N SER A 153 10.20 -1.24 -5.94
CA SER A 153 9.26 -1.82 -4.97
C SER A 153 7.81 -1.77 -5.44
N LEU A 154 7.53 -0.90 -6.43
CA LEU A 154 6.20 -0.76 -7.02
C LEU A 154 5.85 -1.98 -7.88
N THR A 155 4.72 -2.60 -7.58
CA THR A 155 4.16 -3.69 -8.38
C THR A 155 2.75 -3.31 -8.82
N TYR A 156 2.32 -3.75 -10.00
CA TYR A 156 0.96 -3.50 -10.45
C TYR A 156 0.43 -4.64 -11.32
N GLU A 157 -0.87 -4.87 -11.23
CA GLU A 157 -1.62 -5.88 -11.99
C GLU A 157 -2.86 -5.19 -12.58
N GLU A 158 -3.29 -5.57 -13.79
CA GLU A 158 -4.52 -5.02 -14.37
C GLU A 158 -5.74 -5.60 -13.64
N GLU A 159 -6.66 -4.73 -13.22
CA GLU A 159 -7.88 -5.11 -12.53
C GLU A 159 -9.11 -4.56 -13.26
N ARG A 160 -10.22 -5.29 -13.19
CA ARG A 160 -11.49 -4.87 -13.77
C ARG A 160 -12.53 -4.72 -12.66
N SER A 161 -13.07 -3.52 -12.54
CA SER A 161 -14.20 -3.21 -11.69
C SER A 161 -15.48 -3.11 -12.51
N GLY A 162 -16.57 -3.71 -12.02
CA GLY A 162 -17.88 -3.59 -12.67
C GLY A 162 -18.45 -2.17 -12.68
N VAL A 163 -17.96 -1.28 -11.80
CA VAL A 163 -18.46 0.10 -11.66
C VAL A 163 -17.50 1.12 -12.26
N LEU A 164 -16.20 0.99 -11.98
CA LEU A 164 -15.19 1.97 -12.38
C LEU A 164 -14.48 1.60 -13.70
N GLY A 165 -14.83 0.45 -14.29
CA GLY A 165 -14.21 -0.06 -15.50
C GLY A 165 -12.83 -0.66 -15.25
N ARG A 166 -11.93 -0.53 -16.23
CA ARG A 166 -10.56 -1.06 -16.13
C ARG A 166 -9.69 -0.12 -15.31
N GLY A 167 -8.80 -0.69 -14.51
CA GLY A 167 -7.83 0.01 -13.70
C GLY A 167 -6.61 -0.85 -13.40
N PHE A 168 -5.78 -0.40 -12.48
CA PHE A 168 -4.60 -1.12 -12.04
C PHE A 168 -4.62 -1.29 -10.53
N ARG A 169 -4.44 -2.52 -10.08
CA ARG A 169 -4.19 -2.83 -8.68
C ARG A 169 -2.69 -2.68 -8.44
N VAL A 170 -2.31 -1.76 -7.57
CA VAL A 170 -0.92 -1.38 -7.32
C VAL A 170 -0.52 -1.78 -5.89
N GLY A 171 0.65 -2.39 -5.74
CA GLY A 171 1.22 -2.83 -4.47
C GLY A 171 2.26 -1.85 -3.96
N PHE A 172 2.17 -1.52 -2.67
CA PHE A 172 2.98 -0.52 -1.96
C PHE A 172 3.62 -1.11 -0.71
N LEU A 173 4.71 -0.48 -0.27
CA LEU A 173 5.41 -0.81 0.98
C LEU A 173 4.69 -0.28 2.22
N GLY A 174 3.95 0.82 2.08
CA GLY A 174 3.34 1.58 3.17
C GLY A 174 2.36 2.63 2.63
N LEU A 175 1.62 3.28 3.53
CA LEU A 175 0.69 4.37 3.17
C LEU A 175 1.40 5.56 2.51
N LEU A 176 2.52 5.99 3.07
CA LEU A 176 3.29 7.11 2.49
C LEU A 176 3.75 6.81 1.06
N HIS A 177 4.15 5.57 0.78
CA HIS A 177 4.51 5.17 -0.58
C HIS A 177 3.31 5.23 -1.53
N LEU A 178 2.11 4.84 -1.08
CA LEU A 178 0.87 5.04 -1.84
C LEU A 178 0.62 6.52 -2.13
N ASP A 179 0.67 7.38 -1.11
CA ASP A 179 0.37 8.81 -1.24
C ASP A 179 1.37 9.51 -2.19
N ILE A 180 2.66 9.24 -2.02
CA ILE A 180 3.70 9.77 -2.91
C ILE A 180 3.45 9.29 -4.35
N THR A 181 3.16 8.01 -4.56
CA THR A 181 2.90 7.49 -5.91
C THR A 181 1.66 8.15 -6.53
N ALA A 182 0.59 8.30 -5.76
CA ALA A 182 -0.64 8.95 -6.22
C ALA A 182 -0.40 10.43 -6.58
N GLU A 183 0.36 11.16 -5.76
CA GLU A 183 0.73 12.56 -6.03
C GLU A 183 1.67 12.69 -7.23
N ARG A 184 2.64 11.78 -7.41
CA ARG A 184 3.51 11.77 -8.59
C ARG A 184 2.70 11.53 -9.87
N LEU A 185 1.75 10.59 -9.86
CA LEU A 185 0.84 10.38 -11.00
C LEU A 185 0.02 11.63 -11.34
N ARG A 186 -0.47 12.36 -10.31
CA ARG A 186 -1.23 13.60 -10.51
C ARG A 186 -0.36 14.76 -11.02
N ARG A 187 0.82 14.96 -10.45
CA ARG A 187 1.69 16.12 -10.73
C ARG A 187 2.60 15.91 -11.94
N GLU A 188 3.32 14.79 -12.00
CA GLU A 188 4.30 14.52 -13.06
C GLU A 188 3.63 14.06 -14.35
N HIS A 189 2.50 13.34 -14.25
CA HIS A 189 1.81 12.77 -15.40
C HIS A 189 0.46 13.42 -15.70
N GLN A 190 0.03 14.41 -14.92
CA GLN A 190 -1.24 15.14 -15.10
C GLN A 190 -2.46 14.22 -15.18
N LEU A 191 -2.39 13.08 -14.46
CA LEU A 191 -3.46 12.09 -14.44
C LEU A 191 -4.37 12.30 -13.25
N LYS A 192 -5.68 12.44 -13.53
CA LYS A 192 -6.71 12.40 -12.50
C LYS A 192 -7.06 10.94 -12.24
N ILE A 193 -6.60 10.44 -11.10
CA ILE A 193 -6.82 9.07 -10.65
C ILE A 193 -7.77 9.03 -9.45
N ILE A 194 -8.64 8.03 -9.46
CA ILE A 194 -9.48 7.63 -8.34
C ILE A 194 -8.76 6.46 -7.67
N ALA A 195 -8.21 6.70 -6.47
CA ALA A 195 -7.61 5.66 -5.65
C ALA A 195 -8.68 5.03 -4.75
N ALA A 196 -8.86 3.71 -4.87
CA ALA A 196 -9.69 2.95 -3.95
C ALA A 196 -9.01 2.78 -2.59
N ALA A 197 -9.82 2.46 -1.57
CA ALA A 197 -9.29 2.19 -0.24
C ALA A 197 -8.24 1.05 -0.26
N PRO A 198 -7.13 1.19 0.49
CA PRO A 198 -6.11 0.17 0.54
C PRO A 198 -6.64 -1.14 1.13
N THR A 199 -6.15 -2.25 0.60
CA THR A 199 -6.46 -3.62 0.99
C THR A 199 -5.18 -4.31 1.45
N LEU A 200 -5.34 -5.24 2.39
CA LEU A 200 -4.25 -6.02 2.96
C LEU A 200 -4.25 -7.44 2.40
N ASN A 201 -3.08 -8.06 2.47
CA ASN A 201 -2.93 -9.49 2.24
C ASN A 201 -3.21 -10.24 3.53
N TYR A 202 -4.17 -11.17 3.48
CA TYR A 202 -4.47 -12.07 4.58
C TYR A 202 -4.01 -13.48 4.21
N THR A 203 -3.42 -14.20 5.15
CA THR A 203 -3.18 -15.64 4.98
C THR A 203 -4.40 -16.38 5.50
N VAL A 204 -5.05 -17.18 4.66
CA VAL A 204 -6.28 -17.91 5.03
C VAL A 204 -6.03 -19.41 4.92
N GLU A 205 -6.41 -20.15 5.97
CA GLU A 205 -6.41 -21.61 6.00
C GLU A 205 -7.83 -22.14 5.89
N LEU A 206 -8.06 -23.00 4.90
CA LEU A 206 -9.35 -23.65 4.67
C LEU A 206 -9.49 -24.92 5.54
N ARG A 207 -10.74 -25.31 5.80
CA ARG A 207 -11.11 -26.61 6.36
C ARG A 207 -10.79 -27.70 5.32
N GLY A 208 -9.54 -28.18 5.35
CA GLY A 208 -8.93 -29.02 4.32
C GLY A 208 -7.42 -28.82 4.15
N SER A 209 -6.79 -27.99 4.99
CA SER A 209 -5.33 -27.79 5.09
C SER A 209 -4.66 -27.08 3.92
N ARG A 210 -5.44 -26.43 3.04
CA ARG A 210 -4.90 -25.53 2.02
C ARG A 210 -4.78 -24.12 2.58
N ARG A 211 -3.55 -23.59 2.61
CA ARG A 211 -3.27 -22.18 2.89
C ARG A 211 -3.13 -21.42 1.58
N PHE A 212 -3.69 -20.22 1.53
CA PHE A 212 -3.50 -19.31 0.40
C PHE A 212 -3.53 -17.86 0.88
N HIS A 213 -2.91 -16.99 0.10
CA HIS A 213 -2.92 -15.55 0.35
C HIS A 213 -4.15 -14.92 -0.30
N CYS A 214 -5.07 -14.46 0.53
CA CYS A 214 -6.25 -13.73 0.14
C CYS A 214 -5.91 -12.24 -0.01
N ARG A 215 -5.88 -11.77 -1.25
CA ARG A 215 -5.54 -10.38 -1.58
C ARG A 215 -6.76 -9.46 -1.67
N SER A 216 -7.99 -9.97 -1.75
CA SER A 216 -9.19 -9.14 -1.86
C SER A 216 -10.33 -9.71 -1.04
N ALA A 217 -11.22 -8.83 -0.55
CA ALA A 217 -12.42 -9.26 0.17
C ALA A 217 -13.34 -10.13 -0.71
N ALA A 218 -13.39 -9.86 -2.02
CA ALA A 218 -14.18 -10.66 -2.98
C ALA A 218 -13.63 -12.09 -3.14
N ALA A 219 -12.31 -12.28 -3.06
CA ALA A 219 -11.68 -13.60 -3.08
C ALA A 219 -11.72 -14.30 -1.71
N PHE A 220 -12.19 -13.63 -0.66
CA PHE A 220 -12.25 -14.20 0.66
C PHE A 220 -13.34 -15.29 0.71
N PRO A 221 -13.01 -16.50 1.16
CA PRO A 221 -13.87 -17.67 1.09
C PRO A 221 -15.06 -17.52 2.03
N ASN A 222 -16.13 -18.26 1.72
CA ASN A 222 -17.34 -18.24 2.52
C ASN A 222 -17.07 -18.75 3.94
N HIS A 223 -17.80 -18.19 4.92
CA HIS A 223 -17.58 -18.41 6.36
C HIS A 223 -17.44 -19.89 6.77
N GLY A 224 -18.18 -20.80 6.14
CA GLY A 224 -18.12 -22.24 6.46
C GLY A 224 -16.82 -22.95 6.05
N MET A 225 -16.04 -22.37 5.14
CA MET A 225 -14.81 -22.98 4.60
C MET A 225 -13.56 -22.53 5.34
N VAL A 226 -13.62 -21.43 6.10
CA VAL A 226 -12.46 -20.86 6.81
C VAL A 226 -12.24 -21.59 8.12
N ARG A 227 -10.97 -21.94 8.39
CA ARG A 227 -10.52 -22.47 9.68
C ARG A 227 -9.84 -21.38 10.50
N ARG A 228 -8.83 -20.73 9.91
CA ARG A 228 -8.02 -19.68 10.54
C ARG A 228 -7.65 -18.60 9.53
N VAL A 229 -7.52 -17.37 10.03
CA VAL A 229 -7.09 -16.22 9.25
C VAL A 229 -5.95 -15.57 10.01
N TRP A 230 -4.84 -15.35 9.32
CA TRP A 230 -3.74 -14.54 9.83
C TRP A 230 -3.71 -13.21 9.11
N GLU A 231 -3.37 -12.20 9.87
CA GLU A 231 -3.24 -10.84 9.39
C GLU A 231 -1.92 -10.22 9.85
N PRO A 232 -1.40 -9.24 9.09
CA PRO A 232 -0.20 -8.53 9.46
C PRO A 232 -0.45 -7.60 10.66
N TRP A 233 0.46 -7.65 11.62
CA TRP A 233 0.48 -6.73 12.76
C TRP A 233 1.64 -5.75 12.63
N VAL A 234 1.52 -4.61 13.31
CA VAL A 234 2.58 -3.61 13.42
C VAL A 234 2.91 -3.34 14.87
N ARG A 235 4.18 -3.06 15.14
CA ARG A 235 4.64 -2.41 16.36
C ARG A 235 4.78 -0.92 16.08
N ALA A 236 3.95 -0.13 16.72
CA ALA A 236 3.91 1.31 16.63
C ALA A 236 4.65 1.95 17.82
N LYS A 237 5.39 3.01 17.55
CA LYS A 237 5.85 3.98 18.55
C LYS A 237 5.13 5.29 18.29
N ILE A 238 4.38 5.74 19.29
CA ILE A 238 3.60 6.97 19.25
C ILE A 238 4.24 7.97 20.19
N PHE A 239 4.63 9.13 19.66
CA PHE A 239 5.11 10.25 20.45
C PHE A 239 4.00 11.27 20.57
N SER A 240 3.67 11.70 21.77
CA SER A 240 2.59 12.65 22.03
C SER A 240 2.91 13.50 23.26
N PRO A 241 2.33 14.70 23.43
CA PRO A 241 2.30 15.37 24.73
C PRO A 241 1.56 14.52 25.77
N ALA A 242 2.01 14.56 27.04
CA ALA A 242 1.40 13.80 28.14
C ALA A 242 -0.08 14.19 28.36
N ALA A 243 -0.43 15.46 28.17
CA ALA A 243 -1.78 15.98 28.34
C ALA A 243 -2.82 15.33 27.40
N SER A 244 -2.39 14.81 26.25
CA SER A 244 -3.29 14.18 25.27
C SER A 244 -3.56 12.70 25.56
N PHE A 245 -2.93 12.09 26.57
CA PHE A 245 -3.06 10.65 26.85
C PHE A 245 -4.50 10.21 27.08
N SER A 246 -5.29 11.00 27.81
CA SER A 246 -6.70 10.71 28.09
C SER A 246 -7.56 10.71 26.81
N ALA A 247 -7.31 11.63 25.88
CA ALA A 247 -8.00 11.66 24.59
C ALA A 247 -7.68 10.41 23.74
N LEU A 248 -6.43 9.92 23.84
CA LEU A 248 -5.98 8.72 23.14
C LEU A 248 -6.58 7.43 23.70
N ALA A 249 -7.00 7.41 24.97
CA ALA A 249 -7.57 6.24 25.63
C ALA A 249 -8.72 5.58 24.84
N SER A 250 -9.58 6.42 24.24
CA SER A 250 -10.70 5.99 23.41
C SER A 250 -10.27 5.26 22.13
N LEU A 251 -9.17 5.70 21.53
CA LEU A 251 -8.64 5.13 20.29
C LEU A 251 -8.06 3.74 20.50
N TRP A 252 -7.55 3.43 21.69
CA TRP A 252 -6.97 2.12 21.96
C TRP A 252 -7.98 0.98 21.80
N HIS A 253 -9.18 1.16 22.35
CA HIS A 253 -10.25 0.19 22.18
C HIS A 253 -10.84 0.23 20.77
N GLU A 254 -10.98 1.40 20.16
CA GLU A 254 -11.60 1.53 18.84
C GLU A 254 -10.76 0.89 17.71
N TYR A 255 -9.43 0.97 17.83
CA TYR A 255 -8.46 0.47 16.85
C TYR A 255 -7.69 -0.77 17.32
N GLU A 256 -8.19 -1.46 18.36
CA GLU A 256 -7.61 -2.70 18.90
C GLU A 256 -6.11 -2.59 19.23
N VAL A 257 -5.71 -1.44 19.75
CA VAL A 257 -4.33 -1.15 20.10
C VAL A 257 -4.00 -1.81 21.43
N LYS A 258 -2.95 -2.64 21.43
CA LYS A 258 -2.37 -3.25 22.62
C LYS A 258 -1.17 -2.43 23.05
N ILE A 259 -1.28 -1.70 24.16
CA ILE A 259 -0.15 -0.96 24.71
C ILE A 259 0.81 -1.95 25.36
N LEU A 260 2.08 -1.90 24.96
CA LEU A 260 3.16 -2.69 25.55
C LEU A 260 3.85 -1.92 26.67
N ASN A 261 4.20 -0.66 26.37
CA ASN A 261 4.93 0.20 27.28
C ASN A 261 4.52 1.66 27.06
N CYS A 262 4.55 2.45 28.13
CA CYS A 262 4.35 3.89 28.08
C CYS A 262 5.43 4.53 28.95
N THR A 263 6.31 5.32 28.33
CA THR A 263 7.42 5.98 29.01
C THR A 263 7.26 7.49 28.90
N THR A 264 7.31 8.18 30.04
CA THR A 264 7.32 9.65 30.08
C THR A 264 8.76 10.14 29.95
N LEU A 265 8.98 11.04 29.01
CA LEU A 265 10.24 11.73 28.80
C LEU A 265 10.30 12.98 29.68
N PRO A 266 11.51 13.49 29.99
CA PRO A 266 11.68 14.71 30.79
C PRO A 266 10.97 15.95 30.22
N ASP A 267 10.78 16.02 28.90
CA ASP A 267 10.17 17.16 28.19
C ASP A 267 8.63 17.15 28.16
N GLU A 268 7.96 16.53 29.15
CA GLU A 268 6.49 16.34 29.20
C GLU A 268 5.90 15.57 28.00
N LYS A 269 6.75 14.90 27.23
CA LYS A 269 6.37 14.02 26.13
C LYS A 269 6.21 12.60 26.65
N ILE A 270 5.31 11.86 26.03
CA ILE A 270 5.15 10.43 26.26
C ILE A 270 5.51 9.66 24.99
N VAL A 271 6.14 8.52 25.18
CA VAL A 271 6.40 7.53 24.14
C VAL A 271 5.56 6.30 24.49
N ILE A 272 4.62 5.97 23.62
CA ILE A 272 3.76 4.81 23.76
C ILE A 272 4.22 3.78 22.74
N GLU A 273 4.70 2.64 23.23
CA GLU A 273 4.98 1.47 22.41
C GLU A 273 3.73 0.59 22.41
N ALA A 274 3.20 0.32 21.23
CA ALA A 274 1.96 -0.41 21.08
C ALA A 274 2.00 -1.37 19.89
N GLU A 275 1.13 -2.36 19.90
CA GLU A 275 0.91 -3.26 18.79
C GLU A 275 -0.54 -3.17 18.33
N LEU A 276 -0.74 -3.11 17.02
CA LEU A 276 -2.08 -3.07 16.43
C LEU A 276 -2.11 -3.82 15.10
N PRO A 277 -3.27 -4.35 14.68
CA PRO A 277 -3.43 -4.90 13.34
C PRO A 277 -3.19 -3.82 12.28
N LEU A 278 -2.47 -4.14 11.21
CA LEU A 278 -2.21 -3.20 10.11
C LEU A 278 -3.52 -2.66 9.49
N ARG A 279 -4.61 -3.44 9.53
CA ARG A 279 -5.93 -3.04 9.01
C ARG A 279 -6.47 -1.79 9.71
N GLU A 280 -6.20 -1.65 11.00
CA GLU A 280 -6.70 -0.53 11.79
C GLU A 280 -5.91 0.73 11.48
N LEU A 281 -4.61 0.58 11.20
CA LEU A 281 -3.79 1.66 10.67
C LEU A 281 -4.35 2.15 9.31
N MET A 282 -4.76 1.23 8.44
CA MET A 282 -5.41 1.56 7.15
C MET A 282 -6.81 2.15 7.27
N ARG A 283 -7.53 1.92 8.38
CA ARG A 283 -8.88 2.45 8.61
C ARG A 283 -8.90 3.96 8.92
N GLY A 284 -7.73 4.59 9.05
CA GLY A 284 -7.59 6.01 9.38
C GLY A 284 -7.16 6.27 10.83
N PHE A 285 -6.47 5.31 11.47
CA PHE A 285 -5.91 5.51 12.81
C PHE A 285 -5.00 6.73 12.90
N TYR A 286 -4.16 6.97 11.88
CA TYR A 286 -3.25 8.11 11.86
C TYR A 286 -3.98 9.46 11.89
N ASP A 287 -5.06 9.59 11.11
CA ASP A 287 -5.85 10.81 11.05
C ASP A 287 -6.58 11.06 12.38
N ARG A 288 -7.12 10.00 13.00
CA ARG A 288 -7.73 10.09 14.33
C ARG A 288 -6.72 10.42 15.41
N LEU A 289 -5.53 9.84 15.35
CA LEU A 289 -4.43 10.12 16.28
C LEU A 289 -4.03 11.61 16.20
N LYS A 290 -3.86 12.13 14.97
CA LYS A 290 -3.57 13.55 14.74
C LYS A 290 -4.72 14.43 15.24
N SER A 291 -5.96 14.09 14.92
CA SER A 291 -7.14 14.86 15.36
C SER A 291 -7.29 14.89 16.88
N ALA A 292 -7.04 13.79 17.58
CA ALA A 292 -7.16 13.70 19.04
C ALA A 292 -6.06 14.45 19.79
N THR A 293 -4.94 14.73 19.10
CA THR A 293 -3.75 15.38 19.68
C THR A 293 -3.50 16.76 19.08
N SER A 294 -4.48 17.35 18.40
CA SER A 294 -4.33 18.64 17.70
C SER A 294 -3.11 18.71 16.76
N GLY A 295 -2.73 17.56 16.19
CA GLY A 295 -1.61 17.42 15.26
C GLY A 295 -0.25 17.12 15.91
N TYR A 296 -0.13 17.18 17.23
CA TYR A 296 1.13 17.03 17.95
C TYR A 296 1.67 15.59 18.01
N ALA A 297 0.80 14.58 17.86
CA ALA A 297 1.29 13.21 17.89
C ALA A 297 2.03 12.82 16.62
N SER A 298 3.08 12.01 16.74
CA SER A 298 3.74 11.36 15.62
C SER A 298 3.71 9.84 15.80
N LEU A 299 3.73 9.12 14.69
CA LEU A 299 3.63 7.67 14.64
C LEU A 299 4.75 7.14 13.74
N SER A 300 5.58 6.27 14.30
CA SER A 300 6.44 5.38 13.52
C SER A 300 5.98 3.95 13.74
N TYR A 301 6.03 3.10 12.72
CA TYR A 301 5.65 1.70 12.87
C TYR A 301 6.59 0.78 12.10
N GLU A 302 6.71 -0.43 12.61
CA GLU A 302 7.44 -1.53 12.00
C GLU A 302 6.50 -2.73 11.88
N LEU A 303 6.58 -3.46 10.77
CA LEU A 303 5.81 -4.68 10.59
C LEU A 303 6.40 -5.79 11.45
N ILE A 304 5.53 -6.49 12.16
CA ILE A 304 5.86 -7.65 12.97
C ILE A 304 5.18 -8.90 12.38
N ASP A 305 5.24 -10.00 13.11
CA ASP A 305 4.72 -11.29 12.67
C ASP A 305 3.21 -11.26 12.39
N GLU A 306 2.77 -12.14 11.50
CA GLU A 306 1.34 -12.35 11.27
C GLU A 306 0.71 -13.04 12.48
N ARG A 307 -0.45 -12.56 12.93
CA ARG A 307 -1.18 -13.15 14.06
C ARG A 307 -2.56 -13.60 13.62
N GLU A 308 -3.07 -14.63 14.30
CA GLU A 308 -4.41 -15.12 14.08
C GLU A 308 -5.44 -14.07 14.52
N GLY A 309 -6.40 -13.78 13.64
CA GLY A 309 -7.43 -12.76 13.85
C GLY A 309 -8.83 -13.29 13.53
N GLU A 310 -9.82 -12.89 14.33
CA GLU A 310 -11.23 -13.24 14.12
C GLU A 310 -11.88 -12.33 13.07
N LEU A 311 -11.58 -12.59 11.80
CA LEU A 311 -12.02 -11.80 10.67
C LEU A 311 -13.14 -12.50 9.90
N ILE A 312 -14.12 -11.72 9.46
CA ILE A 312 -15.24 -12.18 8.65
C ILE A 312 -15.40 -11.31 7.41
N ARG A 313 -15.96 -11.91 6.36
CA ARG A 313 -16.34 -11.20 5.14
C ARG A 313 -17.72 -10.55 5.32
N LEU A 314 -17.79 -9.26 5.04
CA LEU A 314 -18.99 -8.44 4.96
C LEU A 314 -19.29 -8.18 3.49
N ASP A 315 -20.39 -8.75 2.99
CA ASP A 315 -20.90 -8.54 1.64
C ASP A 315 -21.97 -7.44 1.62
N VAL A 316 -22.09 -6.77 0.48
CA VAL A 316 -23.13 -5.75 0.25
C VAL A 316 -24.00 -6.22 -0.90
N LEU A 317 -25.31 -6.16 -0.71
CA LEU A 317 -26.31 -6.50 -1.70
C LEU A 317 -27.13 -5.26 -2.04
N LEU A 318 -27.23 -4.95 -3.34
CA LEU A 318 -28.07 -3.89 -3.88
C LEU A 318 -29.18 -4.52 -4.70
N ALA A 319 -30.43 -4.27 -4.33
CA ALA A 319 -31.61 -4.88 -4.93
C ALA A 319 -31.55 -6.43 -4.99
N GLY A 320 -30.85 -7.06 -4.04
CA GLY A 320 -30.66 -8.52 -3.98
C GLY A 320 -29.43 -9.03 -4.73
N ASN A 321 -28.75 -8.20 -5.51
CA ASN A 321 -27.53 -8.57 -6.22
C ASN A 321 -26.30 -8.24 -5.38
N GLU A 322 -25.39 -9.19 -5.24
CA GLU A 322 -24.11 -8.98 -4.56
C GLU A 322 -23.23 -8.02 -5.36
N VAL A 323 -22.58 -7.10 -4.65
CA VAL A 323 -21.64 -6.13 -5.22
C VAL A 323 -20.25 -6.40 -4.64
N PRO A 324 -19.44 -7.27 -5.27
CA PRO A 324 -18.13 -7.69 -4.74
C PRO A 324 -17.16 -6.53 -4.49
N ALA A 325 -17.30 -5.45 -5.26
CA ALA A 325 -16.46 -4.26 -5.12
C ALA A 325 -16.65 -3.53 -3.77
N LEU A 326 -17.78 -3.73 -3.10
CA LEU A 326 -18.08 -3.14 -1.79
C LEU A 326 -17.83 -4.12 -0.63
N ALA A 327 -17.39 -5.35 -0.92
CA ALA A 327 -17.09 -6.33 0.11
C ALA A 327 -15.91 -5.88 0.97
N ARG A 328 -15.98 -6.16 2.27
CA ARG A 328 -14.92 -5.81 3.24
C ARG A 328 -14.60 -6.99 4.14
N ILE A 329 -13.36 -7.05 4.63
CA ILE A 329 -12.95 -7.97 5.68
C ILE A 329 -12.96 -7.18 6.97
N VAL A 330 -13.78 -7.59 7.93
CA VAL A 330 -14.01 -6.87 9.19
C VAL A 330 -13.90 -7.81 10.38
N PRO A 331 -13.53 -7.30 11.56
CA PRO A 331 -13.54 -8.10 12.79
C PRO A 331 -14.95 -8.54 13.15
N ARG A 332 -15.08 -9.77 13.64
CA ARG A 332 -16.39 -10.37 13.98
C ARG A 332 -17.21 -9.51 14.93
N HIS A 333 -16.59 -8.98 15.99
CA HIS A 333 -17.28 -8.18 17.01
C HIS A 333 -17.77 -6.81 16.49
N ARG A 334 -17.16 -6.26 15.43
CA ARG A 334 -17.53 -4.97 14.83
C ARG A 334 -18.42 -5.08 13.60
N ALA A 335 -18.65 -6.29 13.10
CA ALA A 335 -19.37 -6.53 11.87
C ALA A 335 -20.72 -5.82 11.78
N GLU A 336 -21.52 -5.82 12.86
CA GLU A 336 -22.85 -5.20 12.83
C GLU A 336 -22.79 -3.68 12.73
N ARG A 337 -21.86 -3.05 13.46
CA ARG A 337 -21.67 -1.60 13.45
C ARG A 337 -21.16 -1.12 12.09
N GLU A 338 -20.15 -1.79 11.54
CA GLU A 338 -19.61 -1.51 10.22
C GLU A 338 -20.66 -1.72 9.12
N ALA A 339 -21.46 -2.79 9.22
CA ALA A 339 -22.56 -3.05 8.30
C ALA A 339 -23.61 -1.92 8.28
N ARG A 340 -24.03 -1.44 9.46
CA ARG A 340 -25.00 -0.33 9.56
C ARG A 340 -24.44 0.96 8.99
N ASN A 341 -23.22 1.32 9.37
CA ASN A 341 -22.55 2.52 8.86
C ASN A 341 -22.43 2.49 7.33
N LEU A 342 -22.00 1.36 6.78
CA LEU A 342 -21.83 1.19 5.34
C LEU A 342 -23.17 1.32 4.60
N VAL A 343 -24.22 0.67 5.10
CA VAL A 343 -25.54 0.72 4.48
C VAL A 343 -26.15 2.13 4.57
N GLN A 344 -25.94 2.84 5.67
CA GLN A 344 -26.35 4.24 5.82
C GLN A 344 -25.60 5.17 4.85
N GLN A 345 -24.28 5.06 4.77
CA GLN A 345 -23.46 5.83 3.84
C GLN A 345 -23.91 5.61 2.39
N LEU A 346 -24.21 4.36 2.01
CA LEU A 346 -24.74 4.05 0.68
C LEU A 346 -26.11 4.66 0.43
N LYS A 347 -27.01 4.70 1.42
CA LYS A 347 -28.31 5.35 1.30
C LYS A 347 -28.20 6.86 1.06
N GLU A 348 -27.24 7.51 1.71
CA GLU A 348 -26.98 8.95 1.56
C GLU A 348 -26.30 9.28 0.23
N THR A 349 -25.42 8.40 -0.26
CA THR A 349 -24.62 8.63 -1.47
C THR A 349 -25.35 8.22 -2.75
N LEU A 350 -26.19 7.17 -2.71
CA LEU A 350 -26.85 6.65 -3.91
C LEU A 350 -28.02 7.56 -4.35
N PRO A 351 -28.11 7.90 -5.65
CA PRO A 351 -29.23 8.68 -6.16
C PRO A 351 -30.53 7.88 -6.08
N ARG A 352 -31.63 8.56 -5.74
CA ARG A 352 -32.96 7.94 -5.74
C ARG A 352 -33.37 7.58 -7.17
N GLN A 353 -34.00 6.43 -7.33
CA GLN A 353 -34.52 5.96 -8.61
C GLN A 353 -36.05 5.90 -8.61
N LEU A 354 -36.67 5.60 -9.75
CA LEU A 354 -38.13 5.46 -9.86
C LEU A 354 -38.69 4.23 -9.12
N TYR A 355 -37.81 3.33 -8.65
CA TYR A 355 -38.15 2.18 -7.82
C TYR A 355 -37.41 2.22 -6.49
N THR A 356 -37.93 1.48 -5.50
CA THR A 356 -37.30 1.37 -4.18
C THR A 356 -36.09 0.46 -4.26
N ILE A 357 -34.92 0.97 -3.89
CA ILE A 357 -33.69 0.18 -3.83
C ILE A 357 -33.52 -0.36 -2.41
N LYS A 358 -33.40 -1.69 -2.30
CA LYS A 358 -33.04 -2.35 -1.04
C LYS A 358 -31.51 -2.39 -0.95
N ILE A 359 -30.95 -1.80 0.09
CA ILE A 359 -29.52 -1.84 0.39
C ILE A 359 -29.36 -2.76 1.59
N GLN A 360 -28.60 -3.85 1.45
CA GLN A 360 -28.44 -4.85 2.50
C GLN A 360 -26.96 -5.16 2.68
N ALA A 361 -26.56 -5.44 3.92
CA ALA A 361 -25.24 -5.96 4.24
C ALA A 361 -25.40 -7.35 4.87
N ARG A 362 -24.62 -8.31 4.36
CA ARG A 362 -24.65 -9.71 4.76
C ARG A 362 -23.31 -10.09 5.36
N ALA A 363 -23.33 -10.69 6.54
CA ALA A 363 -22.17 -11.30 7.15
C ALA A 363 -22.58 -12.66 7.74
N LEU A 364 -21.66 -13.63 7.78
CA LEU A 364 -21.95 -14.97 8.33
C LEU A 364 -23.14 -15.69 7.66
N GLY A 365 -23.44 -15.39 6.40
CA GLY A 365 -24.59 -15.95 5.68
C GLY A 365 -25.96 -15.36 6.07
N ARG A 366 -26.01 -14.36 6.95
CA ARG A 366 -27.25 -13.66 7.35
C ARG A 366 -27.20 -12.18 7.01
N ILE A 367 -28.35 -11.56 6.78
CA ILE A 367 -28.46 -10.10 6.63
C ILE A 367 -28.31 -9.48 8.02
N VAL A 368 -27.33 -8.60 8.18
CA VAL A 368 -26.98 -7.97 9.47
C VAL A 368 -27.48 -6.53 9.54
N ALA A 369 -27.53 -5.83 8.40
CA ALA A 369 -28.09 -4.50 8.30
C ALA A 369 -28.85 -4.36 6.97
N ALA A 370 -29.93 -3.57 6.97
CA ALA A 370 -30.72 -3.29 5.78
C ALA A 370 -31.29 -1.87 5.85
N GLU A 371 -31.28 -1.17 4.73
CA GLU A 371 -31.92 0.13 4.53
C GLU A 371 -32.70 0.14 3.21
N HIS A 372 -33.65 1.06 3.13
CA HIS A 372 -34.46 1.28 1.94
C HIS A 372 -34.27 2.70 1.42
N LEU A 373 -33.87 2.80 0.15
CA LEU A 373 -33.87 4.08 -0.55
C LEU A 373 -35.25 4.26 -1.20
N PRO A 374 -36.05 5.26 -0.78
CA PRO A 374 -37.40 5.44 -1.29
C PRO A 374 -37.38 5.84 -2.76
N ALA A 375 -38.34 5.31 -3.51
CA ALA A 375 -38.55 5.66 -4.91
C ALA A 375 -38.89 7.15 -5.06
N LEU A 376 -38.38 7.77 -6.13
CA LEU A 376 -38.86 9.06 -6.61
C LEU A 376 -40.31 8.90 -7.07
N ARG A 377 -41.20 9.72 -6.49
CA ARG A 377 -42.61 9.74 -6.87
C ARG A 377 -42.96 11.12 -7.38
N LYS A 378 -43.48 11.20 -8.60
CA LYS A 378 -44.20 12.39 -9.08
C LYS A 378 -45.46 12.57 -8.24
N ASN A 379 -45.79 13.81 -7.85
CA ASN A 379 -47.07 14.12 -7.22
C ASN A 379 -48.18 14.07 -8.28
N VAL A 380 -48.67 12.87 -8.60
CA VAL A 380 -49.70 12.63 -9.62
C VAL A 380 -51.04 13.28 -9.30
N THR A 381 -51.26 13.66 -8.04
CA THR A 381 -52.49 14.27 -7.54
C THR A 381 -52.44 15.81 -7.49
N ALA A 382 -51.31 16.43 -7.86
CA ALA A 382 -51.12 17.88 -7.74
C ALA A 382 -52.10 18.73 -8.57
N HIS A 383 -52.59 18.22 -9.70
CA HIS A 383 -53.56 18.92 -10.57
C HIS A 383 -55.04 18.59 -10.24
N LEU A 384 -55.30 17.82 -9.18
CA LEU A 384 -56.66 17.47 -8.77
C LEU A 384 -57.17 18.46 -7.73
N TYR A 385 -58.15 19.29 -8.12
CA TYR A 385 -58.77 20.31 -7.25
C TYR A 385 -60.04 19.82 -6.51
N GLY A 386 -60.37 18.52 -6.58
CA GLY A 386 -61.62 17.94 -6.03
C GLY A 386 -61.42 16.86 -4.95
N GLY A 387 -62.46 16.66 -4.14
CA GLY A 387 -62.50 15.72 -3.00
C GLY A 387 -62.70 14.23 -3.36
N ASP A 388 -62.95 13.89 -4.62
CA ASP A 388 -63.22 12.50 -5.03
C ASP A 388 -61.98 11.61 -4.92
N ILE A 389 -62.02 10.71 -3.94
CA ILE A 389 -60.93 9.78 -3.60
C ILE A 389 -60.70 8.72 -4.68
N THR A 390 -61.70 8.40 -5.50
CA THR A 390 -61.62 7.35 -6.52
C THR A 390 -60.64 7.74 -7.64
N ARG A 391 -60.65 9.00 -8.07
CA ARG A 391 -59.69 9.56 -9.04
C ARG A 391 -58.26 9.56 -8.50
N LYS A 392 -58.07 9.90 -7.22
CA LYS A 392 -56.75 9.83 -6.55
C LYS A 392 -56.22 8.39 -6.51
N LYS A 393 -57.07 7.42 -6.12
CA LYS A 393 -56.73 5.99 -6.09
C LYS A 393 -56.32 5.45 -7.46
N LYS A 394 -57.01 5.84 -8.54
CA LYS A 394 -56.69 5.41 -9.91
C LYS A 394 -55.31 5.90 -10.36
N LEU A 395 -54.95 7.15 -10.05
CA LEU A 395 -53.64 7.72 -10.37
C LEU A 395 -52.51 7.08 -9.54
N TRP A 396 -52.75 6.82 -8.26
CA TRP A 396 -51.79 6.08 -7.42
C TRP A 396 -51.59 4.65 -7.89
N GLN A 397 -52.64 3.95 -8.31
CA GLN A 397 -52.51 2.60 -8.89
C GLN A 397 -51.72 2.61 -10.19
N LYS A 398 -51.90 3.63 -11.04
CA LYS A 398 -51.12 3.80 -12.28
C LYS A 398 -49.65 4.11 -12.03
N GLN A 399 -49.32 4.77 -10.92
CA GLN A 399 -47.93 5.05 -10.50
C GLN A 399 -47.27 3.87 -9.77
N LYS A 400 -48.07 3.00 -9.15
CA LYS A 400 -47.59 1.80 -8.45
C LYS A 400 -47.23 0.66 -9.43
N ARG A 401 -48.00 0.55 -10.52
CA ARG A 401 -47.63 -0.23 -11.70
C ARG A 401 -46.47 0.42 -12.40
#